data_AF-M5W5I6-F1
#
_entry.id   AF-M5W5I6-F1
#
_cell.length_a   1.000
_cell.length_b   1.000
_cell.length_c   1.000
_cell.angle_alpha   90.00
_cell.angle_beta   90.00
_cell.angle_gamma   90.00
#
_symmetry.space_group_name_H-M   'P 1'
#
loop_
_entity.id
_entity.type
_entity.pdbx_description
1 polymer ?
#
loop_
_entity_poly.entity_id
_entity_poly.type
_entity_poly.pdbx_seq_one_letter_code
_entity_poly.pdbx_strand_id
1 'polypeptide(L)'
;MVVVGQVSLMEMVEQRLSKDGWPEYYDGKAGRYIGKQARKYQTWSISGYLVAELMIENPANLSLISLEEDKKIAKPRLTRSASF
;
A
#
# COMPACT_ATOMS: atom_id res chain seq x y z
N MET A 1 16.25 -19.81 18.08
CA MET A 1 16.48 -18.46 17.54
C MET A 1 15.15 -17.73 17.57
N VAL A 2 14.88 -16.98 18.65
CA VAL A 2 13.66 -16.16 18.74
C VAL A 2 13.93 -14.94 17.86
N VAL A 3 13.38 -14.93 16.65
CA VAL A 3 13.29 -13.71 15.87
C VAL A 3 12.26 -12.85 16.60
N VAL A 4 12.73 -11.82 17.30
CA VAL A 4 11.84 -10.78 17.86
C VAL A 4 10.95 -10.28 16.72
N GLY A 5 9.64 -10.41 16.91
CA GLY A 5 8.62 -10.34 15.87
C GLY A 5 8.73 -9.10 14.99
N GLN A 6 8.88 -9.33 13.69
CA GLN A 6 8.56 -8.31 12.69
C GLN A 6 7.04 -8.22 12.63
N VAL A 7 6.47 -7.15 13.20
CA VAL A 7 5.06 -6.80 12.93
C VAL A 7 4.97 -6.52 11.43
N SER A 8 4.04 -7.18 10.76
CA SER A 8 3.86 -7.01 9.32
C SER A 8 3.41 -5.58 9.02
N LEU A 9 3.80 -5.05 7.85
CA LEU A 9 3.36 -3.73 7.41
C LEU A 9 1.83 -3.63 7.39
N MET A 10 1.15 -4.75 7.11
CA MET A 10 -0.30 -4.84 7.07
C MET A 10 -0.92 -4.63 8.45
N GLU A 11 -0.45 -5.34 9.48
CA GLU A 11 -0.94 -5.18 10.86
C GLU A 11 -0.75 -3.75 11.39
N MET A 12 0.39 -3.12 11.09
CA MET A 12 0.63 -1.72 11.50
C MET A 12 -0.34 -0.74 10.82
N VAL A 13 -0.60 -0.96 9.53
CA VAL A 13 -1.48 -0.11 8.72
C VAL A 13 -2.94 -0.31 9.12
N GLU A 14 -3.39 -1.55 9.33
CA GLU A 14 -4.74 -1.91 9.74
C GLU A 14 -5.11 -1.23 11.07
N GLN A 15 -4.29 -1.41 12.11
CA GLN A 15 -4.54 -0.86 13.44
C GLN A 15 -4.74 0.66 13.39
N ARG A 16 -3.95 1.34 12.55
CA ARG A 16 -4.01 2.79 12.42
C ARG A 16 -5.17 3.25 11.54
N LEU A 17 -5.34 2.67 10.34
CA LEU A 17 -6.43 3.03 9.42
C LEU A 17 -7.80 2.85 10.06
N SER A 18 -8.00 1.71 10.75
CA SER A 18 -9.26 1.42 11.43
C SER A 18 -9.55 2.45 12.54
N LYS A 19 -8.54 2.75 13.37
CA LYS A 19 -8.66 3.74 14.46
C LYS A 19 -8.92 5.16 13.94
N ASP A 20 -8.29 5.55 12.83
CA ASP A 20 -8.39 6.89 12.26
C ASP A 20 -9.64 7.07 11.36
N GLY A 21 -10.42 6.01 11.15
CA GLY A 21 -11.66 6.02 10.36
C GLY A 21 -11.41 6.06 8.86
N TRP A 22 -10.41 5.31 8.39
CA TRP A 22 -10.07 5.12 6.98
C TRP A 22 -9.92 6.46 6.21
N PRO A 23 -8.95 7.31 6.59
CA PRO A 23 -8.76 8.60 5.97
C PRO A 23 -8.27 8.47 4.51
N GLU A 24 -8.61 9.47 3.70
CA GLU A 24 -8.19 9.58 2.31
C GLU A 24 -6.67 9.71 2.14
N TYR A 25 -6.00 10.47 3.02
CA TYR A 25 -4.55 10.64 3.03
C TYR A 25 -4.03 11.06 4.40
N TYR A 26 -2.70 10.95 4.59
CA TYR A 26 -1.99 11.40 5.78
C TYR A 26 -0.98 12.49 5.42
N ASP A 27 -0.80 13.46 6.32
CA ASP A 27 0.13 14.58 6.20
C ASP A 27 1.44 14.37 6.99
N GLY A 28 2.46 15.15 6.58
CA GLY A 28 3.77 15.22 7.21
C GLY A 28 4.79 14.23 6.62
N LYS A 29 6.08 14.49 6.84
CA LYS A 29 7.19 13.71 6.23
C LYS A 29 7.13 12.20 6.53
N ALA A 30 6.61 11.85 7.72
CA ALA A 30 6.44 10.46 8.15
C ALA A 30 4.96 10.01 8.15
N GLY A 31 4.06 10.79 7.53
CA GLY A 31 2.63 10.48 7.45
C GLY A 31 1.95 10.31 8.81
N ARG A 32 2.35 11.05 9.84
CA ARG A 32 1.88 10.87 11.24
C ARG A 32 0.56 11.58 11.55
N TYR A 33 0.13 12.50 10.70
CA TYR A 33 -1.09 13.28 10.93
C TYR A 33 -2.15 12.88 9.91
N ILE A 34 -3.41 12.77 10.32
CA ILE A 34 -4.53 12.65 9.37
C ILE A 34 -4.52 13.90 8.50
N GLY A 35 -4.71 13.74 7.19
CA GLY A 35 -4.68 14.85 6.25
C GLY A 35 -5.64 15.97 6.64
N LYS A 36 -5.20 17.23 6.54
CA LYS A 36 -5.97 18.39 7.01
C LYS A 36 -7.39 18.47 6.43
N GLN A 37 -7.57 17.99 5.19
CA GLN A 37 -8.87 17.90 4.52
C GLN A 37 -9.23 16.46 4.14
N ALA A 38 -8.60 15.47 4.77
CA ALA A 38 -8.86 14.07 4.46
C ALA A 38 -10.30 13.71 4.83
N ARG A 39 -11.03 13.14 3.88
CA ARG A 39 -12.34 12.54 4.12
C ARG A 39 -12.16 11.21 4.83
N LYS A 40 -13.08 10.88 5.74
CA LYS A 40 -13.14 9.59 6.43
C LYS A 40 -13.92 8.58 5.60
N TYR A 41 -13.67 7.29 5.86
CA TYR A 41 -14.32 6.16 5.18
C TYR A 41 -14.18 6.21 3.67
N GLN A 42 -13.00 6.63 3.22
CA GLN A 42 -12.76 6.83 1.81
C GLN A 42 -12.61 5.49 1.10
N THR A 43 -13.42 5.27 0.06
CA THR A 43 -13.57 3.96 -0.61
C THR A 43 -12.23 3.38 -1.07
N TRP A 44 -11.39 4.15 -1.75
CA TRP A 44 -10.12 3.64 -2.26
C TRP A 44 -9.10 3.27 -1.17
N SER A 45 -9.21 3.84 0.03
CA SER A 45 -8.32 3.56 1.15
C SER A 45 -8.68 2.20 1.76
N ILE A 46 -9.99 1.93 1.86
CA ILE A 46 -10.54 0.64 2.31
C ILE A 46 -10.26 -0.42 1.24
N SER A 47 -10.61 -0.16 -0.02
CA SER A 47 -10.42 -1.10 -1.13
C SER A 47 -8.94 -1.42 -1.36
N GLY A 48 -8.05 -0.43 -1.26
CA GLY A 48 -6.60 -0.64 -1.40
C GLY A 48 -6.03 -1.56 -0.32
N TYR A 49 -6.49 -1.41 0.93
CA TYR A 49 -6.15 -2.34 2.02
C TYR A 49 -6.62 -3.76 1.69
N LEU A 50 -7.89 -3.95 1.35
CA LEU A 50 -8.44 -5.29 1.04
C LEU A 50 -7.74 -5.95 -0.15
N VAL A 51 -7.45 -5.19 -1.21
CA VAL A 51 -6.71 -5.71 -2.37
C VAL A 51 -5.30 -6.13 -1.97
N ALA A 52 -4.61 -5.36 -1.14
CA ALA A 52 -3.28 -5.73 -0.66
C ALA A 52 -3.32 -7.04 0.15
N GLU A 53 -4.34 -7.22 1.00
CA GLU A 53 -4.53 -8.44 1.78
C GLU A 53 -4.76 -9.65 0.86
N LEU A 54 -5.67 -9.52 -0.11
CA LEU A 54 -5.95 -10.57 -1.10
C LEU A 54 -4.73 -10.93 -1.95
N MET A 55 -3.87 -9.95 -2.27
CA MET A 55 -2.64 -10.19 -3.03
C MET A 55 -1.58 -10.94 -2.21
N ILE A 56 -1.51 -10.67 -0.90
CA ILE A 56 -0.60 -11.37 0.01
C ILE A 56 -1.11 -12.79 0.30
N GLU A 57 -2.42 -12.95 0.51
CA GLU A 57 -3.05 -14.24 0.80
C GLU A 57 -2.93 -15.21 -0.38
N ASN A 58 -3.11 -14.73 -1.61
CA ASN A 58 -2.95 -15.54 -2.82
C ASN A 58 -2.06 -14.82 -3.85
N PRO A 59 -0.76 -15.15 -3.94
CA PRO A 59 0.16 -14.58 -4.91
C PRO A 59 -0.25 -14.77 -6.38
N ALA A 60 -1.13 -15.74 -6.70
CA ALA A 60 -1.65 -15.89 -8.06
C ALA A 60 -2.50 -14.69 -8.51
N ASN A 61 -3.06 -13.93 -7.56
CA ASN A 61 -3.83 -12.71 -7.84
C ASN A 61 -3.00 -11.62 -8.52
N LEU A 62 -1.67 -11.66 -8.43
CA LEU A 62 -0.79 -10.74 -9.17
C LEU A 62 -1.04 -10.77 -10.67
N SER A 63 -1.41 -11.95 -11.22
CA SER A 63 -1.73 -12.10 -12.64
C SER A 63 -2.91 -11.23 -13.11
N LEU A 64 -3.78 -10.76 -12.21
CA LEU A 64 -4.90 -9.89 -12.54
C LEU A 64 -4.47 -8.46 -12.92
N ILE A 65 -3.30 -8.04 -12.42
CA ILE A 65 -2.80 -6.66 -12.58
C ILE A 65 -1.44 -6.58 -13.27
N SER A 66 -0.77 -7.72 -13.52
CA SER A 66 0.51 -7.80 -14.22
C SER A 66 0.34 -8.17 -15.70
N LEU A 67 1.14 -7.60 -16.58
CA LEU A 67 1.23 -8.03 -17.97
C LEU A 67 2.34 -9.08 -18.15
N GLU A 68 2.19 -9.97 -19.13
CA GLU A 68 3.20 -10.98 -19.44
C GLU A 68 4.56 -10.36 -19.87
N GLU A 69 4.55 -9.13 -20.42
CA GLU A 69 5.78 -8.38 -20.69
C GLU A 69 6.55 -7.97 -19.43
N ASP A 70 5.89 -7.79 -18.28
CA ASP A 70 6.54 -7.35 -17.03
C ASP A 70 7.54 -8.39 -16.52
N LYS A 71 7.29 -9.68 -16.79
CA LYS A 71 8.20 -10.79 -16.45
C LYS A 71 9.55 -10.70 -17.16
N LYS A 72 9.61 -10.00 -18.31
CA LYS A 72 10.83 -9.84 -19.12
C LYS A 72 11.70 -8.69 -18.62
N ILE A 73 11.18 -7.84 -17.74
CA ILE A 73 11.88 -6.69 -17.19
C ILE A 73 12.62 -7.12 -15.92
N ALA A 74 13.67 -7.94 -16.07
CA ALA A 74 14.50 -8.37 -14.94
C ALA A 74 15.26 -7.20 -14.28
N LYS A 75 15.41 -6.06 -14.98
CA LYS A 75 16.00 -4.81 -14.50
C LYS A 75 15.34 -3.61 -15.17
N PRO A 76 14.29 -3.01 -14.58
CA PRO A 76 13.69 -1.80 -15.15
C PRO A 76 14.74 -0.68 -15.13
N ARG A 77 15.07 -0.11 -16.30
CA ARG A 77 15.74 1.20 -16.34
C ARG A 77 14.72 2.23 -15.90
N LEU A 78 14.79 2.64 -14.63
CA LEU A 78 14.04 3.78 -14.12
C LEU A 78 14.63 5.07 -14.72
N THR A 79 14.31 5.37 -15.97
CA THR A 79 14.53 6.70 -16.53
C THR A 79 13.49 7.62 -15.91
N ARG A 80 13.93 8.53 -15.03
CA ARG A 80 13.08 9.61 -14.56
C ARG A 80 12.69 10.46 -15.78
N SER A 81 11.40 10.60 -16.05
CA SER A 81 10.93 11.61 -16.98
C SER A 81 11.37 12.98 -16.46
N ALA A 82 12.15 13.70 -17.26
CA ALA A 82 12.39 15.12 -17.04
C ALA A 82 11.11 15.85 -17.46
N SER A 83 10.24 16.12 -16.50
CA SER A 83 9.19 17.12 -16.68
C SER A 83 9.85 18.48 -16.52
N PHE A 84 9.86 19.27 -17.60
CA PHE A 84 10.24 20.68 -17.60
C PHE A 84 9.11 21.56 -17.06
#